data_AF-A0A3A2IYZ1-F1
#
_entry.id   AF-A0A3A2IYZ1-F1
#
_cell.length_a   1.000
_cell.length_b   1.000
_cell.length_c   1.000
_cell.angle_alpha   90.00
_cell.angle_beta   90.00
_cell.angle_gamma   90.00
#
_symmetry.space_group_name_H-M   'P 1'
#
loop_
_entity.id
_entity.type
_entity.pdbx_description
1 polymer ?
#
loop_
_entity_poly.entity_id
_entity_poly.type
_entity_poly.pdbx_seq_one_letter_code
_entity_poly.pdbx_strand_id
1 'polypeptide(L)' 'MTHLKTQALREQIAKLVDEYAAITYAPKAFIPGESVVPPSGKVLGAEELKLMVEASLDGWLTTGRFNAEFEKNL' A
#
# COMPACT_ATOMS: atom_id res chain seq x y z
N MET A 1 12.17 -21.54 -14.86
CA MET A 1 12.99 -20.99 -13.74
C MET A 1 12.86 -19.47 -13.57
N THR A 2 12.78 -18.66 -14.64
CA THR A 2 12.72 -17.19 -14.55
C THR A 2 11.49 -16.64 -13.80
N HIS A 3 10.29 -17.17 -14.08
CA HIS A 3 9.07 -16.73 -13.39
C HIS A 3 9.08 -16.96 -11.88
N LEU A 4 9.74 -18.02 -11.41
CA LEU A 4 9.86 -18.32 -9.99
C LEU A 4 10.71 -17.27 -9.26
N LYS A 5 11.78 -16.79 -9.92
CA LYS A 5 12.62 -15.70 -9.39
C LYS A 5 11.86 -14.38 -9.33
N THR A 6 11.10 -14.05 -10.37
CA THR A 6 10.27 -12.83 -10.39
C THR A 6 9.21 -12.85 -9.28
N GLN A 7 8.56 -14.00 -9.05
CA GLN A 7 7.58 -14.15 -7.98
C GLN A 7 8.23 -13.98 -6.59
N ALA A 8 9.38 -14.61 -6.36
CA ALA A 8 10.12 -14.45 -5.11
C ALA A 8 10.54 -12.99 -4.86
N LEU A 9 10.91 -12.25 -5.91
CA LEU A 9 11.20 -10.81 -5.79
C LEU A 9 9.96 -10.00 -5.42
N ARG A 10 8.80 -10.30 -6.02
CA ARG A 10 7.52 -9.64 -5.66
C ARG A 10 7.17 -9.85 -4.19
N GLU A 11 7.33 -11.06 -3.68
CA GLU A 11 7.10 -11.38 -2.26
C GLU A 11 8.08 -10.65 -1.33
N GLN A 12 9.36 -10.55 -1.71
CA GLN A 12 10.35 -9.79 -0.93
C GLN A 12 10.02 -8.30 -0.92
N ILE A 13 9.62 -7.72 -2.05
CA ILE A 13 9.20 -6.33 -2.13
C ILE A 13 7.98 -6.09 -1.23
N ALA A 14 6.97 -6.98 -1.26
CA ALA A 14 5.80 -6.85 -0.41
C ALA A 14 6.15 -6.81 1.09
N LYS A 15 7.10 -7.66 1.54
CA LYS A 15 7.60 -7.64 2.93
C LYS A 15 8.30 -6.34 3.28
N LEU A 16 9.16 -5.83 2.39
CA LEU A 16 9.84 -4.55 2.61
C LEU A 16 8.86 -3.38 2.64
N VAL A 17 7.78 -3.44 1.86
CA VAL A 17 6.69 -2.45 1.89
C VAL A 17 5.95 -2.52 3.22
N ASP A 18 5.68 -3.71 3.76
CA ASP A 18 5.08 -3.87 5.09
C ASP A 18 5.95 -3.23 6.19
N GLU A 19 7.26 -3.49 6.17
CA GLU A 19 8.21 -2.88 7.12
C GLU A 19 8.23 -1.35 6.99
N TYR A 20 8.27 -0.83 5.76
CA TYR A 20 8.24 0.61 5.50
C TYR A 20 6.94 1.27 5.99
N ALA A 21 5.80 0.63 5.74
CA ALA A 21 4.50 1.14 6.14
C ALA A 21 4.34 1.17 7.66
N ALA A 22 4.83 0.14 8.36
CA ALA A 22 4.80 0.07 9.82
C ALA A 22 5.53 1.24 10.49
N ILE A 23 6.64 1.71 9.89
CA ILE A 23 7.40 2.86 10.38
C ILE A 23 6.71 4.17 9.99
N THR A 24 6.32 4.30 8.71
CA THR A 24 5.84 5.57 8.14
C THR A 24 4.46 5.95 8.64
N TYR A 25 3.58 4.96 8.82
CA TYR A 25 2.19 5.14 9.27
C TYR A 25 1.98 4.77 10.73
N ALA A 26 3.07 4.69 11.51
CA ALA A 26 2.98 4.50 12.96
C ALA A 26 2.09 5.60 13.59
N PRO A 27 1.12 5.24 14.45
CA PRO A 27 0.27 6.22 15.12
C PRO A 27 1.11 7.21 15.92
N LYS A 28 0.83 8.50 15.75
CA LYS A 28 1.42 9.56 16.58
C LYS A 28 0.52 9.82 17.77
N ALA A 29 1.14 9.97 18.95
CA ALA A 29 0.41 10.33 20.16
C ALA A 29 -0.24 11.71 19.99
N PHE A 30 -1.47 11.84 20.47
CA PHE A 30 -2.18 13.13 20.50
C PHE A 30 -1.72 13.94 21.71
N ILE A 31 -1.31 15.19 21.46
CA ILE A 31 -0.89 16.16 22.48
C ILE A 31 -1.88 17.33 22.47
N PRO A 32 -2.67 17.52 23.54
CA PRO A 32 -3.61 18.63 23.64
C PRO A 32 -2.93 19.99 23.45
N GLY A 33 -3.51 20.87 22.63
CA GLY A 33 -2.97 22.19 22.34
C GLY A 33 -1.86 22.22 21.27
N GLU A 34 -1.29 21.08 20.88
CA GLU A 34 -0.25 20.98 19.85
C GLU A 34 -0.69 20.16 18.62
N SER A 35 -1.36 19.03 18.85
CA SER A 35 -1.80 18.14 17.77
C SER A 35 -2.95 18.76 16.98
N VAL A 36 -2.77 18.80 15.65
CA VAL A 36 -3.78 19.32 14.72
C VAL A 36 -4.94 18.33 14.64
N VAL A 37 -6.17 18.85 14.67
CA VAL A 37 -7.41 18.09 14.46
C VAL A 37 -8.03 18.51 13.13
N PRO A 38 -7.62 17.91 12.00
CA PRO A 38 -8.19 18.27 10.71
C PRO A 38 -9.63 17.73 10.60
N PRO A 39 -10.54 18.43 9.89
CA PRO A 39 -11.92 17.98 9.69
C PRO A 39 -12.03 16.74 8.78
N SER A 40 -10.96 16.39 8.06
CA SER A 40 -10.86 15.20 7.21
C SER A 40 -9.40 14.77 7.04
N GLY A 41 -9.17 13.53 6.62
CA GLY A 41 -7.83 13.01 6.35
C GLY A 41 -7.85 11.63 5.72
N LYS A 42 -6.80 11.30 4.95
CA LYS A 42 -6.57 9.95 4.45
C LYS A 42 -5.97 9.08 5.54
N VAL A 43 -6.48 7.87 5.69
CA VAL A 43 -5.90 6.82 6.53
C VAL A 43 -5.46 5.71 5.58
N LEU A 44 -4.16 5.57 5.40
CA LEU A 44 -3.55 4.52 4.58
C LEU A 44 -2.74 3.61 5.50
N GLY A 45 -2.75 2.32 5.20
CA GLY A 45 -1.95 1.30 5.84
C GLY A 45 -1.06 0.55 4.85
N ALA A 46 -0.53 -0.56 5.31
CA ALA A 46 0.39 -1.38 4.51
C ALA A 46 -0.30 -2.03 3.29
N GLU A 47 -1.58 -2.35 3.40
CA GLU A 47 -2.35 -2.97 2.32
C GLU A 47 -2.47 -2.05 1.10
N GLU A 48 -2.84 -0.77 1.29
CA GLU A 48 -2.94 0.18 0.19
C GLU A 48 -1.59 0.36 -0.51
N LEU A 49 -0.50 0.44 0.26
CA LEU A 49 0.85 0.58 -0.30
C LEU A 49 1.26 -0.66 -1.11
N LYS A 50 0.98 -1.87 -0.61
CA LYS A 50 1.30 -3.12 -1.31
C LYS A 50 0.55 -3.22 -2.62
N LEU A 51 -0.75 -2.92 -2.63
CA LEU A 51 -1.57 -2.97 -3.85
C LEU A 51 -1.07 -1.96 -4.90
N MET A 52 -0.68 -0.75 -4.49
CA MET A 52 -0.08 0.24 -5.40
C MET A 52 1.25 -0.23 -5.98
N VAL A 53 2.12 -0.83 -5.16
CA VAL A 53 3.41 -1.36 -5.62
C VAL A 53 3.20 -2.55 -6.55
N GLU A 54 2.26 -3.44 -6.25
CA GLU A 54 1.93 -4.58 -7.10
C GLU A 54 1.41 -4.14 -8.47
N ALA A 55 0.50 -3.16 -8.50
CA ALA A 55 0.02 -2.54 -9.74
C ALA A 55 1.16 -1.88 -10.54
N SER A 56 2.12 -1.26 -9.84
CA SER A 56 3.31 -0.68 -10.47
C SER A 56 4.21 -1.75 -11.10
N LEU A 57 4.40 -2.88 -10.41
CA LEU A 57 5.19 -4.01 -10.92
C LEU A 57 4.51 -4.72 -12.09
N ASP A 58 3.19 -4.63 -12.21
CA ASP A 58 2.44 -5.15 -13.36
C ASP A 58 2.69 -4.31 -14.63
N GLY A 59 3.02 -3.02 -14.48
CA GLY A 59 3.34 -2.13 -15.61
C GLY A 59 2.18 -1.90 -16.57
N TRP A 60 0.96 -2.27 -16.19
CA TRP A 60 -0.24 -2.13 -17.02
C TRP A 60 -0.72 -0.66 -17.13
N LEU A 61 -0.53 0.11 -16.04
CA LEU A 61 -0.75 1.57 -15.88
C LEU A 61 -2.18 2.10 -16.10
N THR A 62 -2.95 1.45 -16.96
CA THR A 62 -4.36 1.74 -17.22
C THR A 62 -5.27 0.94 -16.27
N THR A 63 -6.58 1.14 -16.35
CA THR A 63 -7.52 0.32 -15.59
C THR A 63 -7.40 -1.16 -16.04
N GLY A 64 -7.50 -2.07 -15.08
CA GLY A 64 -7.24 -3.49 -15.29
C GLY A 64 -7.60 -4.31 -14.07
N ARG A 65 -6.75 -5.28 -13.72
CA ARG A 65 -6.97 -6.26 -12.63
C ARG A 65 -7.54 -5.63 -11.35
N PHE A 66 -6.85 -4.64 -10.79
CA PHE A 66 -7.26 -4.01 -9.53
C PHE A 66 -8.53 -3.15 -9.66
N ASN A 67 -8.78 -2.55 -10.82
CA ASN A 67 -10.02 -1.79 -11.05
C ASN A 67 -11.22 -2.72 -11.10
N ALA A 68 -11.11 -3.84 -11.82
CA ALA A 68 -12.19 -4.83 -11.92
C ALA A 68 -12.50 -5.47 -10.56
N GLU A 69 -11.47 -5.74 -9.75
CA GLU A 69 -11.65 -6.24 -8.38
C GLU A 69 -12.33 -5.19 -7.48
N PHE A 70 -11.90 -3.93 -7.57
CA PHE A 70 -12.53 -2.83 -6.84
C PHE A 70 -14.02 -2.66 -7.21
N GLU A 71 -14.36 -2.60 -8.49
CA GLU A 71 -15.75 -2.46 -8.96
C GLU A 71 -16.66 -3.61 -8.52
N LYS A 72 -16.11 -4.82 -8.36
CA LYS A 72 -16.84 -5.98 -7.86
C LYS A 72 -17.13 -5.90 -6.35
N ASN A 73 -16.24 -5.25 -5.60
CA ASN A 73 -16.27 -5.20 -4.13
C ASN A 73 -16.88 -3.89 -3.58
N LEU A 74 -17.22 -2.94 -4.46
CA LEU A 74 -17.85 -1.65 -4.12
C LEU A 74 -19.36 -1.79 -3.86
#